data_AF-A0AAW5N1L3-F1
#
_entry.id   AF-A0AAW5N1L3-F1
#
_cell.length_a   1.000
_cell.length_b   1.000
_cell.length_c   1.000
_cell.angle_alpha   90.00
_cell.angle_beta   90.00
_cell.angle_gamma   90.00
#
_symmetry.space_group_name_H-M   'P 1'
#
loop_
_entity.id
_entity.type
_entity.pdbx_description
1 polymer ?
#
loop_
_entity_poly.entity_id
_entity_poly.type
_entity_poly.pdbx_seq_one_letter_code
_entity_poly.pdbx_strand_id
1 'polypeptide(L)' 'MVAELTALRDQIDEVDKALLNLLAKRLELVAEVGEVKSRFGLPIYVPEREASMLASRRAEAEALGVPPDL' A
#
# COMPACT_ATOMS: atom_id res chain seq x y z
N MET A 1 30.38 14.86 -4.31
CA MET A 1 30.36 13.54 -4.99
C MET A 1 29.94 12.38 -4.09
N VAL A 2 30.75 11.89 -3.12
CA VAL A 2 30.31 10.78 -2.23
C VAL A 2 29.26 11.23 -1.20
N ALA A 3 29.43 12.43 -0.63
CA ALA A 3 28.51 12.95 0.40
C ALA A 3 27.07 13.22 -0.13
N GLU A 4 26.93 13.74 -1.35
CA GLU A 4 25.63 13.95 -1.99
C GLU A 4 24.89 12.62 -2.24
N LEU A 5 25.62 11.59 -2.66
CA LEU A 5 25.06 10.26 -2.85
C LEU A 5 24.61 9.63 -1.53
N THR A 6 25.38 9.80 -0.45
CA THR A 6 25.00 9.35 0.89
C THR A 6 23.73 10.06 1.34
N ALA A 7 23.63 11.38 1.21
CA ALA A 7 22.43 12.12 1.61
C ALA A 7 21.17 11.72 0.83
N LEU A 8 21.29 11.34 -0.45
CA LEU A 8 20.16 10.81 -1.22
C LEU A 8 19.76 9.42 -0.75
N ARG A 9 20.72 8.56 -0.42
CA ARG A 9 20.44 7.22 0.12
C ARG A 9 19.79 7.27 1.49
N ASP A 10 20.22 8.18 2.35
CA ASP A 10 19.58 8.38 3.65
C ASP A 10 18.11 8.79 3.48
N GLN A 11 17.79 9.65 2.50
CA GLN A 11 16.40 10.00 2.18
C GLN A 11 15.58 8.81 1.66
N ILE A 12 16.19 7.96 0.82
CA ILE A 12 15.54 6.73 0.34
C ILE A 12 15.26 5.79 1.52
N ASP A 13 16.24 5.59 2.41
CA ASP A 13 16.08 4.74 3.59
C ASP A 13 14.94 5.23 4.51
N GLU A 14 14.78 6.54 4.66
CA GLU A 14 13.64 7.11 5.41
C GLU A 14 12.30 6.87 4.71
N VAL A 15 12.24 6.98 3.39
CA VAL A 15 11.03 6.63 2.62
C VAL A 15 10.71 5.14 2.77
N ASP A 16 11.71 4.27 2.69
CA ASP A 16 11.53 2.82 2.81
C ASP A 16 11.01 2.42 4.20
N LYS A 17 11.53 3.06 5.27
CA LYS A 17 10.98 2.88 6.63
C LYS A 17 9.52 3.33 6.71
N ALA A 18 9.18 4.46 6.08
CA ALA A 18 7.80 4.94 6.04
C ALA A 18 6.88 3.95 5.30
N LEU A 19 7.33 3.37 4.18
CA LEU A 19 6.60 2.34 3.45
C LEU A 19 6.35 1.10 4.32
N LEU A 20 7.37 0.62 5.05
CA LEU A 20 7.20 -0.53 5.96
C LEU A 20 6.17 -0.25 7.06
N ASN A 21 6.19 0.94 7.66
CA ASN A 21 5.21 1.34 8.66
C ASN A 21 3.78 1.40 8.08
N LEU A 22 3.61 1.93 6.87
CA LEU A 22 2.31 1.96 6.18
C LEU A 22 1.81 0.55 5.84
N LEU A 23 2.70 -0.34 5.41
CA LEU A 23 2.36 -1.74 5.15
C LEU A 23 1.94 -2.46 6.42
N ALA A 24 2.65 -2.28 7.53
CA ALA A 24 2.28 -2.82 8.83
C ALA A 24 0.88 -2.32 9.24
N LYS A 25 0.62 -1.01 9.11
CA LYS A 25 -0.70 -0.45 9.42
C LYS A 25 -1.80 -1.02 8.53
N ARG A 26 -1.51 -1.22 7.24
CA ARG A 26 -2.44 -1.86 6.30
C ARG A 26 -2.79 -3.28 6.73
N LEU A 27 -1.82 -4.06 7.22
CA LEU A 27 -2.06 -5.42 7.70
C LEU A 27 -2.96 -5.46 8.94
N GLU A 28 -2.78 -4.53 9.89
CA GLU A 28 -3.69 -4.38 11.03
C GLU A 28 -5.13 -4.13 10.55
N LEU A 29 -5.33 -3.20 9.62
CA LEU A 29 -6.64 -2.89 9.06
C LEU A 29 -7.26 -4.08 8.32
N VAL A 30 -6.46 -4.89 7.62
CA VAL A 30 -6.93 -6.12 6.97
C VAL A 30 -7.43 -7.13 8.01
N ALA A 31 -6.72 -7.26 9.15
CA ALA A 31 -7.16 -8.12 10.25
C ALA A 31 -8.50 -7.65 10.83
N GLU A 32 -8.64 -6.35 11.11
CA GLU A 32 -9.90 -5.75 11.57
C GLU A 32 -11.05 -5.97 10.58
N VAL A 33 -10.80 -5.83 9.27
CA VAL A 33 -11.79 -6.14 8.22
C VAL A 33 -12.20 -7.62 8.29
N GLY A 34 -11.26 -8.53 8.52
CA GLY A 34 -11.53 -9.95 8.71
C GLY A 34 -12.44 -10.23 9.91
N GLU A 35 -12.16 -9.62 11.05
CA GLU A 35 -12.97 -9.73 12.27
C GLU A 35 -14.40 -9.21 12.05
N VAL A 36 -14.54 -8.03 11.42
CA VAL A 36 -15.84 -7.45 11.08
C VAL A 36 -16.61 -8.38 10.16
N LYS A 37 -15.99 -8.89 9.09
CA LYS A 37 -16.66 -9.81 8.16
C LYS A 37 -17.08 -11.10 8.85
N SER A 38 -16.22 -11.67 9.69
CA SER A 38 -16.52 -12.87 10.47
C SER A 38 -17.73 -12.65 11.38
N ARG A 39 -17.75 -11.54 12.13
CA ARG A 39 -18.85 -11.19 13.05
C ARG A 39 -20.21 -11.07 12.36
N PHE A 40 -20.23 -10.60 11.11
CA PHE A 40 -21.46 -10.41 10.34
C PHE A 40 -21.72 -11.50 9.29
N GLY A 41 -20.93 -12.58 9.26
CA GLY A 41 -21.09 -13.65 8.27
C GLY A 41 -20.88 -13.21 6.82
N LEU A 42 -20.11 -12.13 6.59
CA LEU A 42 -19.83 -11.60 5.26
C LEU A 42 -18.75 -12.41 4.54
N PRO A 43 -18.83 -12.53 3.21
CA PRO A 43 -17.80 -13.24 2.44
C PRO A 43 -16.44 -12.55 2.55
N ILE A 44 -15.40 -13.36 2.82
CA ILE A 44 -14.01 -12.89 2.85
C ILE A 44 -13.57 -12.43 1.46
N TYR A 45 -13.90 -13.21 0.44
CA TYR A 45 -13.57 -12.91 -0.96
C TYR A 45 -14.71 -12.17 -1.66
N VAL A 46 -14.42 -10.98 -2.18
CA VAL A 46 -15.36 -10.13 -2.95
C VAL A 46 -14.62 -9.61 -4.18
N PRO A 47 -14.66 -10.33 -5.32
CA PRO A 47 -13.80 -10.03 -6.48
C PRO A 47 -14.05 -8.63 -7.07
N GLU A 48 -15.30 -8.18 -7.11
CA GLU A 48 -15.65 -6.84 -7.61
C GLU A 48 -15.00 -5.72 -6.78
N ARG A 49 -14.91 -5.93 -5.46
CA ARG A 49 -14.27 -4.96 -4.55
C ARG A 49 -12.77 -4.85 -4.82
N GLU A 50 -12.12 -5.98 -5.10
CA GLU A 50 -10.70 -6.05 -5.45
C GLU A 50 -10.44 -5.40 -6.80
N ALA A 51 -11.23 -5.73 -7.83
CA ALA A 51 -11.12 -5.12 -9.15
C ALA A 51 -11.27 -3.60 -9.10
N SER A 52 -12.29 -3.09 -8.39
CA SER A 52 -12.50 -1.65 -8.20
C SER A 52 -11.35 -0.97 -7.43
N MET A 53 -10.83 -1.62 -6.39
CA MET A 53 -9.66 -1.13 -5.65
C MET A 53 -8.44 -1.00 -6.57
N LEU A 54 -8.12 -2.05 -7.31
CA LEU A 54 -6.96 -2.10 -8.20
C LEU A 54 -7.07 -1.05 -9.31
N ALA A 55 -8.25 -0.89 -9.92
CA ALA A 55 -8.50 0.14 -10.92
C ALA A 55 -8.24 1.56 -10.37
N SER A 56 -8.75 1.86 -9.16
CA SER A 56 -8.50 3.15 -8.49
C SER A 56 -7.01 3.39 -8.27
N ARG A 57 -6.28 2.38 -7.74
CA ARG A 57 -4.86 2.52 -7.43
C ARG A 57 -3.98 2.68 -8.67
N ARG A 58 -4.33 2.02 -9.77
CA ARG A 58 -3.66 2.19 -11.07
C ARG A 58 -3.82 3.61 -11.60
N ALA A 59 -5.03 4.16 -11.56
CA ALA A 59 -5.28 5.54 -11.97
C ALA A 59 -4.55 6.56 -11.07
N GLU A 60 -4.52 6.32 -9.76
CA GLU A 60 -3.74 7.13 -8.80
C GLU A 60 -2.23 7.07 -9.09
N ALA A 61 -1.69 5.88 -9.38
CA ALA A 61 -0.28 5.69 -9.73
C ALA A 61 0.11 6.43 -11.02
N GLU A 62 -0.71 6.30 -12.07
CA GLU A 62 -0.52 7.02 -13.34
C GLU A 62 -0.49 8.54 -13.13
N ALA A 63 -1.39 9.08 -12.30
CA ALA A 63 -1.43 10.51 -11.99
C ALA A 63 -0.18 11.01 -11.24
N LEU A 64 0.51 10.11 -10.51
CA LEU A 64 1.76 10.40 -9.80
C LEU A 64 3.01 10.10 -10.65
N GLY A 65 2.86 9.63 -11.89
CA GLY A 65 3.98 9.21 -12.74
C GLY A 65 4.64 7.91 -12.29
N VAL A 66 3.95 7.12 -11.46
CA VAL A 66 4.40 5.78 -11.03
C VAL A 66 3.84 4.74 -11.98
N PRO A 67 4.64 3.76 -12.46
CA PRO A 67 4.11 2.68 -13.29
C PRO A 67 2.97 1.93 -12.55
N PRO A 68 1.80 1.74 -13.17
CA PRO A 68 0.63 1.17 -12.51
C PRO A 68 0.75 -0.33 -12.18
N ASP A 69 1.78 -0.99 -12.70
CA ASP A 69 2.10 -2.41 -12.48
C ASP A 69 3.26 -2.64 -11.49
N LEU A 70 3.81 -1.56 -10.91
CA LEU A 70 4.83 -1.62 -9.86
C LEU A 70 4.23 -2.12 -8.54
#